data_AF-A0A819ZZM9-F1
#
_entry.id   AF-A0A819ZZM9-F1
#
_cell.length_a   1.000
_cell.length_b   1.000
_cell.length_c   1.000
_cell.angle_alpha   90.00
_cell.angle_beta   90.00
_cell.angle_gamma   90.00
#
_symmetry.space_group_name_H-M   'P 1'
#
loop_
_entity.id
_entity.type
_entity.pdbx_description
1 polymer ?
#
loop_
_entity_poly.entity_id
_entity_poly.type
_entity_poly.pdbx_seq_one_letter_code
_entity_poly.pdbx_strand_id
1 'polypeptide(L)'
;MAYRKYADRKLVVVDTPGLFDTKRSITETMEQLTIGFQLAAPGPHAFLIVLYGRYTNEDQLVFDILQKKFGQYLMDYCILIISHEDEVRNDDKYISDNEVIRKYFQEAPKNLQEFLIKCNNRFILINNRAPFKERDRKISMLIDII
;
A
#
# COMPACT_ATOMS: atom_id res chain seq x y z
N MET A 1 4.25 -0.62 16.15
CA MET A 1 2.78 -0.46 16.16
C MET A 1 2.44 0.94 16.64
N ALA A 2 1.54 1.63 15.95
CA ALA A 2 1.09 2.98 16.27
C ALA A 2 -0.44 3.01 16.42
N TYR A 3 -0.92 3.91 17.27
CA TYR A 3 -2.34 4.10 17.55
C TYR A 3 -2.73 5.54 17.27
N ARG A 4 -3.88 5.73 16.62
CA ARG A 4 -4.42 7.07 16.36
C ARG A 4 -5.94 7.05 16.38
N LYS A 5 -6.57 8.09 16.94
CA LYS A 5 -8.00 8.33 16.75
C LYS A 5 -8.21 9.16 15.49
N TYR A 6 -9.13 8.74 14.62
CA TYR A 6 -9.52 9.48 13.43
C TYR A 6 -11.05 9.44 13.33
N ALA A 7 -11.68 10.62 13.37
CA ALA A 7 -13.12 10.75 13.59
C ALA A 7 -13.59 9.91 14.81
N ASP A 8 -14.50 8.97 14.59
CA ASP A 8 -15.04 8.02 15.57
C ASP A 8 -14.28 6.69 15.62
N ARG A 9 -13.34 6.45 14.70
CA ARG A 9 -12.57 5.19 14.60
C ARG A 9 -11.25 5.25 15.37
N LYS A 10 -10.88 4.13 16.01
CA LYS A 10 -9.54 3.88 16.55
C LYS A 10 -8.72 3.14 15.50
N LEU A 11 -7.72 3.81 14.95
CA LEU A 11 -6.79 3.25 13.98
C LEU A 11 -5.60 2.61 14.69
N VAL A 12 -5.23 1.45 14.20
CA VAL A 12 -4.09 0.67 14.65
C VAL A 12 -3.25 0.33 13.43
N VAL A 13 -2.00 0.79 13.41
CA VAL A 13 -1.08 0.54 12.30
C VAL A 13 0.08 -0.30 12.80
N VAL A 14 0.24 -1.48 12.20
CA VAL A 14 1.40 -2.33 12.43
C VAL A 14 2.37 -2.07 11.29
N ASP A 15 3.40 -1.28 11.59
CA ASP A 15 4.50 -1.08 10.67
C ASP A 15 5.38 -2.34 10.66
N THR A 16 5.50 -2.96 9.49
CA THR A 16 6.35 -4.12 9.28
C THR A 16 7.70 -3.65 8.76
N PRO A 17 8.82 -4.12 9.33
CA PRO A 17 10.12 -3.85 8.75
C PRO A 17 10.15 -4.23 7.26
N GLY A 18 10.88 -3.46 6.44
CA GLY A 18 10.89 -3.65 4.98
C GLY A 18 11.13 -5.10 4.59
N LEU A 19 10.21 -5.66 3.79
CA LEU A 19 10.29 -7.03 3.29
C LEU A 19 11.62 -7.33 2.56
N PHE A 20 12.22 -6.29 1.98
CA PHE A 20 13.52 -6.34 1.30
C PHE A 20 14.52 -5.35 1.87
N ASP A 21 14.59 -5.24 3.20
CA ASP A 21 15.86 -4.83 3.78
C ASP A 21 16.90 -5.88 3.36
N THR A 22 17.75 -5.57 2.37
CA THR A 22 18.77 -6.45 1.78
C THR A 22 19.76 -7.02 2.80
N LYS A 23 19.66 -6.55 4.04
CA LYS A 23 20.38 -7.02 5.22
C LYS A 23 19.74 -8.23 5.91
N ARG A 24 18.53 -8.66 5.50
CA ARG A 24 17.76 -9.75 6.14
C ARG A 24 17.48 -10.88 5.17
N SER A 25 17.44 -12.09 5.72
CA SER A 25 17.04 -13.29 4.98
C SER A 25 15.52 -13.31 4.75
N ILE A 26 15.09 -14.03 3.70
CA ILE A 26 13.66 -14.26 3.41
C ILE A 26 12.94 -14.88 4.62
N THR A 27 13.62 -15.74 5.38
CA THR A 27 13.07 -16.40 6.57
C THR A 27 12.76 -15.39 7.67
N GLU A 28 13.69 -14.47 7.97
CA GLU A 28 13.47 -13.41 8.96
C GLU A 28 12.34 -12.48 8.54
N THR A 29 12.26 -12.14 7.25
CA THR A 29 11.14 -11.36 6.70
C THR A 29 9.81 -12.06 6.92
N MET A 30 9.72 -13.37 6.67
CA MET A 30 8.51 -14.16 6.87
C MET A 30 8.08 -14.26 8.34
N GLU A 31 9.06 -14.32 9.25
CA GLU A 31 8.80 -14.31 10.68
C GLU A 31 8.22 -12.96 11.13
N GLN A 32 8.80 -11.85 10.67
CA GLN A 32 8.29 -10.50 10.97
C GLN A 32 6.88 -10.28 10.42
N LEU A 33 6.58 -10.78 9.21
CA LEU A 33 5.22 -10.76 8.68
C LEU A 33 4.23 -11.55 9.53
N THR A 34 4.67 -12.71 10.03
CA THR A 34 3.85 -13.56 10.91
C THR A 34 3.57 -12.85 12.25
N ILE A 35 4.59 -12.22 12.84
CA ILE A 35 4.46 -11.39 14.05
C ILE A 35 3.51 -10.23 13.79
N GLY A 36 3.66 -9.53 12.67
CA GLY A 36 2.79 -8.41 12.30
C GLY A 36 1.32 -8.82 12.20
N PHE A 37 1.05 -9.99 11.62
CA PHE A 37 -0.29 -10.55 11.53
C PHE A 37 -0.86 -10.93 12.91
N GLN A 38 -0.05 -11.51 13.80
CA GLN A 38 -0.45 -11.82 15.17
C GLN A 38 -0.78 -10.56 15.98
N LEU A 39 -0.01 -9.49 15.80
CA LEU A 39 -0.27 -8.18 16.42
C LEU A 39 -1.57 -7.54 15.89
N ALA A 40 -2.02 -7.95 14.71
CA ALA A 40 -3.27 -7.49 14.10
C ALA A 40 -4.48 -8.40 14.42
N ALA A 41 -4.36 -9.37 15.34
CA ALA A 41 -5.46 -10.28 15.68
C ALA A 41 -6.78 -9.54 16.02
N PRO A 42 -7.96 -10.03 15.57
CA PRO A 42 -8.22 -11.30 14.89
C PRO A 42 -7.75 -11.38 13.42
N GLY A 43 -7.32 -10.26 12.86
CA GLY A 43 -6.78 -10.11 11.52
C GLY A 43 -6.81 -8.63 11.09
N PRO A 44 -5.95 -8.20 10.17
CA PRO A 44 -5.96 -6.82 9.69
C PRO A 44 -7.23 -6.53 8.88
N HIS A 45 -7.78 -5.33 9.03
CA HIS A 45 -8.86 -4.83 8.18
C HIS A 45 -8.38 -4.48 6.77
N ALA A 46 -7.09 -4.16 6.62
CA ALA A 46 -6.47 -3.87 5.34
C ALA A 46 -4.96 -4.17 5.37
N PHE A 47 -4.43 -4.58 4.23
CA PHE A 47 -2.99 -4.64 3.96
C PHE A 47 -2.62 -3.45 3.09
N LEU A 48 -1.71 -2.61 3.55
CA LEU A 48 -1.24 -1.46 2.77
C LEU A 48 0.10 -1.81 2.15
N ILE A 49 0.17 -1.90 0.82
CA ILE A 49 1.43 -2.12 0.11
C ILE A 49 1.88 -0.81 -0.51
N VAL A 50 3.05 -0.31 -0.10
CA VAL A 50 3.52 1.02 -0.47
C VAL A 50 4.54 0.92 -1.59
N LEU A 51 4.23 1.53 -2.73
CA LEU A 51 5.15 1.74 -3.84
C LEU A 51 5.77 3.14 -3.75
N TYR A 52 7.09 3.22 -3.91
CA TYR A 52 7.82 4.49 -3.94
C TYR A 52 7.99 4.95 -5.38
N GLY A 53 7.00 5.69 -5.90
CA GLY A 53 7.02 6.14 -7.29
C GLY A 53 6.91 4.96 -8.26
N ARG A 54 8.01 4.27 -8.57
CA ARG A 54 8.06 3.19 -9.57
C ARG A 54 7.99 1.81 -8.95
N TYR A 55 7.38 0.90 -9.68
CA TYR A 55 7.36 -0.52 -9.37
C TYR A 55 8.67 -1.20 -9.75
N THR A 56 9.23 -1.96 -8.81
CA THR A 56 10.54 -2.61 -8.93
C THR A 56 10.44 -4.13 -8.87
N ASN A 57 11.53 -4.82 -9.19
CA ASN A 57 11.62 -6.28 -9.02
C ASN A 57 11.51 -6.70 -7.55
N GLU A 58 11.94 -5.83 -6.62
CA GLU A 58 11.77 -6.07 -5.19
C GLU A 58 10.29 -6.05 -4.83
N ASP A 59 9.53 -5.06 -5.30
CA ASP A 59 8.09 -5.00 -5.07
C ASP A 59 7.37 -6.27 -5.61
N GLN A 60 7.76 -6.76 -6.79
CA GLN A 60 7.22 -8.02 -7.33
C GLN A 60 7.46 -9.22 -6.39
N LEU A 61 8.67 -9.32 -5.84
CA LEU A 61 9.00 -10.40 -4.92
C LEU A 61 8.19 -10.29 -3.63
N VAL A 62 7.84 -9.07 -3.16
CA VAL A 62 6.98 -8.84 -1.97
C VAL A 62 5.64 -9.50 -2.29
N PHE A 63 5.08 -9.14 -3.44
CA PHE A 63 3.77 -9.59 -3.85
C PHE A 63 3.69 -11.11 -3.99
N ASP A 64 4.69 -11.74 -4.61
CA ASP A 64 4.71 -13.19 -4.74
C ASP A 64 4.79 -13.90 -3.39
N ILE A 65 5.59 -13.37 -2.46
CA ILE A 65 5.70 -13.90 -1.09
C ILE A 65 4.38 -13.76 -0.33
N LEU A 66 3.77 -12.57 -0.37
CA LEU A 66 2.50 -12.30 0.31
C LEU A 66 1.36 -13.12 -0.28
N GLN A 67 1.28 -13.22 -1.61
CA GLN A 67 0.28 -14.04 -2.30
C GLN A 67 0.46 -15.52 -1.94
N LYS A 68 1.70 -16.03 -1.90
CA LYS A 68 1.97 -17.42 -1.49
C LYS A 68 1.61 -17.70 -0.04
N LYS A 69 1.81 -16.73 0.87
CA LYS A 69 1.60 -16.89 2.31
C LYS A 69 0.14 -16.76 2.72
N PHE A 70 -0.56 -15.77 2.17
CA PHE A 70 -1.90 -15.37 2.61
C PHE A 70 -2.98 -15.60 1.55
N GLY A 71 -2.60 -15.93 0.32
CA GLY A 71 -3.53 -16.30 -0.75
C GLY A 71 -4.54 -15.19 -1.07
N GLN A 72 -5.76 -15.61 -1.38
CA GLN A 72 -6.86 -14.73 -1.75
C GLN A 72 -7.24 -13.76 -0.62
N TYR A 73 -7.10 -14.16 0.65
CA TYR A 73 -7.38 -13.28 1.78
C TYR A 73 -6.58 -11.98 1.70
N LEU A 74 -5.29 -12.03 1.38
CA LEU A 74 -4.53 -10.77 1.21
C LEU A 74 -5.09 -9.94 0.07
N MET A 75 -5.41 -10.56 -1.07
CA MET A 75 -5.94 -9.85 -2.25
C MET A 75 -7.27 -9.16 -1.93
N ASP A 76 -8.12 -9.76 -1.10
CA ASP A 76 -9.43 -9.23 -0.70
C ASP A 76 -9.34 -8.05 0.28
N TYR A 77 -8.21 -7.85 0.95
CA TYR A 77 -7.98 -6.74 1.89
C TYR A 77 -6.81 -5.81 1.52
N CYS A 78 -6.12 -6.07 0.40
CA CYS A 78 -4.98 -5.28 -0.05
C CYS A 78 -5.38 -3.97 -0.74
N ILE A 79 -4.72 -2.89 -0.33
CA ILE A 79 -4.82 -1.56 -0.92
C ILE A 79 -3.41 -1.13 -1.34
N LEU A 80 -3.25 -0.77 -2.61
CA LEU A 80 -1.98 -0.26 -3.12
C LEU A 80 -1.83 1.23 -2.80
N ILE A 81 -0.80 1.58 -2.04
CA ILE A 81 -0.44 2.98 -1.76
C ILE A 81 0.66 3.39 -2.75
N ILE A 82 0.38 4.35 -3.61
CA ILE A 82 1.41 4.97 -4.46
C ILE A 82 1.83 6.25 -3.75
N SER A 83 3.03 6.23 -3.17
CA SER A 83 3.60 7.39 -2.50
C SER A 83 4.25 8.35 -3.49
N HIS A 84 4.61 9.56 -3.02
CA HIS A 84 5.23 10.61 -3.84
C HIS A 84 4.32 11.03 -4.99
N GLU A 85 3.04 11.23 -4.68
CA GLU A 85 2.02 11.67 -5.64
C GLU A 85 2.43 12.92 -6.41
N ASP A 86 3.21 13.82 -5.82
CA ASP A 86 3.82 14.97 -6.48
C ASP A 86 4.76 14.58 -7.63
N GLU A 87 5.62 13.58 -7.42
CA GLU A 87 6.51 13.05 -8.46
C GLU A 87 5.71 12.31 -9.55
N VAL A 88 4.72 11.51 -9.16
CA VAL A 88 3.87 10.75 -10.11
C VAL A 88 3.02 11.69 -10.96
N ARG A 89 2.59 12.83 -10.41
CA ARG A 89 1.86 13.88 -11.14
C ARG A 89 2.74 14.69 -12.08
N ASN A 90 4.07 14.61 -11.94
CA ASN A 90 5.03 15.40 -12.72
C ASN A 90 4.66 16.90 -12.73
N ASP A 91 4.36 17.44 -11.55
CA ASP A 91 3.93 18.83 -11.30
C ASP A 91 2.60 19.27 -11.95
N ASP A 92 1.85 18.39 -12.61
CA ASP A 92 0.49 18.69 -13.05
C ASP A 92 -0.47 18.58 -11.85
N LYS A 93 -0.91 19.73 -11.35
CA LYS A 93 -1.84 19.82 -10.21
C LYS A 93 -3.30 19.77 -10.62
N TYR A 94 -3.60 19.86 -11.91
CA TYR A 94 -4.97 19.97 -12.43
C TYR A 94 -5.50 18.63 -12.94
N ILE A 95 -4.60 17.69 -13.24
CA ILE A 95 -4.96 16.31 -13.56
C ILE A 95 -5.68 15.62 -12.38
N SER A 96 -6.72 14.84 -12.67
CA SER A 96 -7.43 14.08 -11.64
C SER A 96 -6.63 12.85 -11.19
N ASP A 97 -6.84 12.37 -9.95
CA ASP A 97 -6.22 11.14 -9.43
C ASP A 97 -6.42 9.96 -10.39
N ASN A 98 -7.61 9.83 -10.96
CA ASN A 98 -7.94 8.77 -11.92
C ASN A 98 -7.09 8.84 -13.19
N GLU A 99 -6.80 10.04 -13.68
CA GLU A 99 -5.98 10.21 -14.88
C GLU A 99 -4.48 10.00 -14.59
N VAL A 100 -3.99 10.46 -13.43
CA VAL A 100 -2.63 10.14 -12.96
C VAL A 100 -2.43 8.63 -12.90
N ILE A 101 -3.39 7.94 -12.31
CA ILE A 101 -3.36 6.49 -12.12
C ILE A 101 -3.46 5.76 -13.45
N ARG A 102 -4.33 6.23 -14.35
CA ARG A 102 -4.42 5.67 -15.70
C ARG A 102 -3.07 5.75 -16.42
N LYS A 103 -2.37 6.90 -16.36
CA LYS A 103 -1.04 7.06 -16.95
C LYS A 103 -0.03 6.15 -16.27
N TYR A 104 -0.03 6.12 -14.94
CA TYR A 104 0.84 5.26 -14.13
C TYR A 104 0.72 3.78 -14.52
N PHE A 105 -0.49 3.24 -14.61
CA PHE A 105 -0.69 1.83 -14.96
C PHE A 105 -0.56 1.54 -16.45
N GLN A 106 -0.74 2.51 -17.33
CA GLN A 106 -0.43 2.35 -18.77
C GLN A 106 1.07 2.09 -18.98
N GLU A 107 1.92 2.75 -18.22
CA GLU A 107 3.38 2.59 -18.28
C GLU A 107 3.88 1.47 -17.35
N ALA A 108 3.05 1.00 -16.43
CA ALA A 108 3.41 -0.04 -15.49
C ALA A 108 3.63 -1.41 -16.16
N PRO A 109 4.59 -2.20 -15.66
CA PRO A 109 4.74 -3.61 -16.01
C PRO A 109 3.43 -4.42 -15.86
N LYS A 110 3.21 -5.41 -16.74
CA LYS A 110 1.97 -6.22 -16.76
C LYS A 110 1.63 -6.87 -15.42
N ASN A 111 2.64 -7.36 -14.72
CA ASN A 111 2.51 -7.97 -13.40
C ASN A 111 1.93 -7.00 -12.35
N LEU A 112 2.28 -5.70 -12.39
CA LEU A 112 1.65 -4.70 -11.52
C LEU A 112 0.19 -4.46 -11.88
N GLN A 113 -0.15 -4.43 -13.18
CA GLN A 113 -1.53 -4.28 -13.63
C GLN A 113 -2.39 -5.48 -13.18
N GLU A 114 -1.88 -6.70 -13.35
CA GLU A 114 -2.53 -7.93 -12.87
C GLU A 114 -2.69 -7.94 -11.35
N PHE A 115 -1.68 -7.46 -10.62
CA PHE A 115 -1.75 -7.31 -9.17
C PHE A 115 -2.87 -6.36 -8.74
N LEU A 116 -2.98 -5.20 -9.40
CA LEU A 116 -4.03 -4.24 -9.10
C LEU A 116 -5.43 -4.82 -9.33
N ILE A 117 -5.60 -5.58 -10.43
CA ILE A 117 -6.85 -6.28 -10.73
C ILE A 117 -7.18 -7.28 -9.60
N LYS A 118 -6.20 -8.07 -9.14
CA LYS A 118 -6.38 -8.99 -8.00
C LYS A 118 -6.77 -8.26 -6.71
N CYS A 119 -6.31 -7.02 -6.53
CA CYS A 119 -6.66 -6.17 -5.38
C CYS A 119 -7.99 -5.41 -5.56
N ASN A 120 -8.85 -5.84 -6.48
CA ASN A 120 -10.13 -5.20 -6.82
C ASN A 120 -9.99 -3.71 -7.19
N ASN A 121 -8.87 -3.35 -7.83
CA ASN A 121 -8.55 -1.97 -8.20
C ASN A 121 -8.53 -0.97 -7.04
N ARG A 122 -8.23 -1.43 -5.82
CA ARG A 122 -8.09 -0.56 -4.66
C ARG A 122 -6.67 0.01 -4.59
N PHE A 123 -6.59 1.32 -4.73
CA PHE A 123 -5.35 2.05 -4.61
C PHE A 123 -5.62 3.46 -4.05
N ILE A 124 -4.56 4.13 -3.60
CA ILE A 124 -4.60 5.55 -3.26
C ILE A 124 -3.25 6.22 -3.58
N LEU A 125 -3.31 7.44 -4.12
CA LEU A 125 -2.16 8.32 -4.26
C LEU A 125 -1.97 9.11 -2.97
N ILE A 126 -0.76 9.11 -2.41
CA ILE A 126 -0.44 9.87 -1.19
C ILE A 126 0.86 10.66 -1.38
N ASN A 127 0.80 11.96 -1.11
CA ASN A 127 2.00 12.77 -0.84
C ASN A 127 2.15 12.98 0.68
N ASN A 128 3.13 12.31 1.29
CA ASN A 128 3.41 12.43 2.72
C ASN A 128 3.95 13.82 3.15
N ARG A 129 4.45 14.61 2.18
CA ARG A 129 4.95 15.99 2.37
C ARG A 129 3.87 17.06 2.15
N ALA A 130 2.66 16.66 1.72
CA ALA A 130 1.58 17.59 1.47
C ALA A 130 1.08 18.30 2.74
N PRO A 131 0.44 19.47 2.61
CA PRO A 131 -0.20 20.16 3.74
C PRO A 131 -1.22 19.28 4.47
N PHE A 132 -1.46 19.56 5.75
CA PHE A 132 -2.36 18.78 6.59
C PHE A 132 -3.73 18.53 5.93
N LYS A 133 -4.37 19.55 5.37
CA LYS A 133 -5.70 19.44 4.75
C LYS A 133 -5.75 18.42 3.61
N GLU A 134 -4.70 18.35 2.80
CA GLU A 134 -4.62 17.39 1.69
C GLU A 134 -4.38 15.97 2.22
N ARG A 135 -3.46 15.82 3.17
CA ARG A 135 -3.21 14.53 3.84
C ARG A 135 -4.46 14.01 4.55
N ASP A 136 -5.21 14.88 5.23
CA ASP A 136 -6.45 14.54 5.93
C ASP A 136 -7.52 14.05 4.96
N ARG A 137 -7.67 14.71 3.80
CA ARG A 137 -8.55 14.24 2.72
C ARG A 137 -8.15 12.85 2.22
N LYS A 138 -6.86 12.61 1.98
CA LYS A 138 -6.37 11.29 1.54
C LYS A 138 -6.55 10.21 2.62
N ILE A 139 -6.35 10.55 3.89
CA ILE A 139 -6.65 9.63 5.01
C ILE A 139 -8.14 9.30 5.03
N SER A 140 -9.04 10.28 4.87
CA SER A 140 -10.48 10.03 4.79
C SER A 140 -10.80 9.04 3.67
N MET A 141 -10.27 9.27 2.46
CA MET A 141 -10.47 8.38 1.32
C MET A 141 -9.94 6.96 1.59
N LEU A 142 -8.76 6.85 2.24
CA LEU A 142 -8.22 5.55 2.62
C LEU A 142 -9.14 4.82 3.59
N ILE A 143 -9.70 5.51 4.58
CA ILE A 143 -10.64 4.93 5.54
C ILE A 143 -11.97 4.52 4.87
N ASP A 144 -12.43 5.24 3.85
CA ASP A 144 -13.64 4.87 3.10
C ASP A 144 -13.43 3.61 2.22
N ILE A 145 -12.18 3.28 1.86
CA ILE A 145 -11.83 2.05 1.14
C ILE A 145 -11.77 0.83 2.09
N ILE A 146 -11.53 1.05 3.39
CA ILE A 146 -11.41 0.02 4.45
C ILE A 146 -12.75 -0.26 5.12
#